data_AF-A0AAE3NT12-F1
#
_entry.id   AF-A0AAE3NT12-F1
#
_cell.length_a   1.000
_cell.length_b   1.000
_cell.length_c   1.000
_cell.angle_alpha   90.00
_cell.angle_beta   90.00
_cell.angle_gamma   90.00
#
_symmetry.space_group_name_H-M   'P 1'
#
loop_
_entity.id
_entity.type
_entity.pdbx_description
1 polymer ?
#
loop_
_entity_poly.entity_id
_entity_poly.type
_entity_poly.pdbx_seq_one_letter_code
_entity_poly.pdbx_strand_id
1 'polypeptide(L)' 'MNPTWLLRAKRWVQNPPSWGRVKLVAGVIVLCLGLFAVERIWGWPDWLTPENARPPSRVAR' A
#
# COMPACT_ATOMS: atom_id res chain seq x y z
N MET A 1 8.57 -16.11 -13.52
CA MET A 1 7.82 -14.96 -14.07
C MET A 1 6.55 -15.52 -14.70
N ASN A 2 5.37 -15.14 -14.24
CA ASN A 2 4.13 -15.80 -14.69
C ASN A 2 3.48 -15.01 -15.84
N PRO A 3 3.38 -15.54 -17.07
CA PRO A 3 2.87 -14.83 -18.26
C PRO A 3 1.41 -14.37 -18.14
N THR A 4 0.66 -14.93 -17.19
CA THR A 4 -0.69 -14.46 -16.82
C THR A 4 -0.70 -13.00 -16.37
N TRP A 5 0.35 -12.49 -15.74
CA TRP A 5 0.46 -11.07 -15.37
C TRP A 5 0.55 -10.14 -16.59
N LEU A 6 1.30 -10.55 -17.62
CA LEU A 6 1.39 -9.81 -18.90
C LEU A 6 0.04 -9.75 -19.61
N LEU A 7 -0.68 -10.87 -19.66
CA LEU A 7 -2.01 -10.92 -20.26
C LEU A 7 -3.02 -10.03 -19.51
N ARG A 8 -2.94 -9.99 -18.18
CA ARG A 8 -3.78 -9.13 -17.34
C ARG A 8 -3.47 -7.64 -17.55
N ALA A 9 -2.19 -7.26 -17.65
CA ALA A 9 -1.78 -5.89 -17.93
C ALA A 9 -2.25 -5.43 -19.32
N LYS A 10 -2.10 -6.28 -20.36
CA LYS A 10 -2.63 -6.03 -21.70
C LYS A 10 -4.15 -5.78 -21.66
N ARG A 11 -4.89 -6.58 -20.88
CA ARG A 11 -6.34 -6.45 -20.78
C ARG A 11 -6.78 -5.17 -20.06
N TRP A 12 -5.99 -4.67 -19.10
CA TRP A 12 -6.22 -3.38 -18.46
C TRP A 12 -6.08 -2.19 -19.42
N VAL A 13 -5.15 -2.25 -20.37
CA VAL A 13 -5.01 -1.21 -21.40
C VAL A 13 -6.20 -1.24 -22.37
N GLN A 14 -6.65 -2.44 -22.75
CA GLN A 14 -7.75 -2.61 -23.72
C GLN A 14 -9.14 -2.37 -23.12
N ASN A 15 -9.36 -2.76 -21.86
CA ASN A 15 -10.61 -2.60 -21.13
C ASN A 15 -10.28 -2.10 -19.73
N PRO A 16 -10.10 -0.78 -19.55
CA PRO A 16 -9.74 -0.24 -18.26
C PRO A 16 -10.86 -0.49 -17.25
N PRO A 17 -10.50 -0.81 -15.99
CA PRO A 17 -11.48 -0.87 -14.91
C PRO A 17 -12.20 0.48 -14.78
N SER A 18 -13.45 0.43 -14.31
CA SER A 18 -14.29 1.62 -14.14
C SER A 18 -13.53 2.78 -13.49
N TRP A 19 -13.63 3.98 -14.06
CA TRP A 19 -12.95 5.19 -13.58
C TRP A 19 -13.14 5.48 -12.08
N GLY A 20 -14.29 5.11 -11.50
CA GLY A 20 -14.52 5.23 -10.06
C GLY A 20 -13.54 4.41 -9.20
N ARG A 21 -13.24 3.16 -9.59
CA ARG A 21 -12.26 2.32 -8.89
C ARG A 21 -10.85 2.86 -9.03
N VAL A 22 -10.50 3.38 -10.21
CA VAL A 22 -9.18 3.99 -10.45
C VAL A 22 -8.99 5.20 -9.55
N LYS A 23 -9.99 6.08 -9.47
CA LYS A 23 -9.95 7.26 -8.59
C LYS A 23 -9.88 6.88 -7.11
N LEU A 24 -10.63 5.86 -6.68
CA LEU A 24 -10.57 5.36 -5.31
C LEU A 24 -9.15 4.89 -4.96
N VAL A 25 -8.57 4.02 -5.79
CA VAL A 25 -7.21 3.49 -5.55
C VAL A 25 -6.17 4.61 -5.63
N ALA A 26 -6.26 5.49 -6.62
CA ALA A 26 -5.36 6.64 -6.73
C ALA A 26 -5.45 7.57 -5.51
N GLY A 27 -6.65 7.85 -5.02
CA GLY A 27 -6.87 8.64 -3.81
C GLY A 27 -6.28 7.98 -2.56
N VAL A 28 -6.45 6.67 -2.40
CA VAL A 28 -5.82 5.90 -1.30
C VAL A 28 -4.30 5.95 -1.39
N ILE A 29 -3.72 5.78 -2.58
CA ILE A 29 -2.27 5.85 -2.78
C ILE A 29 -1.75 7.25 -2.41
N VAL A 30 -2.43 8.32 -2.88
CA VAL A 30 -2.07 9.70 -2.55
C VAL A 30 -2.14 9.94 -1.05
N LEU A 31 -3.18 9.42 -0.37
CA LEU A 31 -3.32 9.52 1.08
C LEU A 31 -2.17 8.82 1.81
N CYS A 32 -1.84 7.58 1.44
CA CYS A 32 -0.72 6.83 2.04
C CYS A 32 0.62 7.52 1.80
N LEU A 33 0.88 8.02 0.58
CA LEU A 33 2.10 8.74 0.26
C LEU A 33 2.19 10.08 1.00
N GLY A 34 1.07 10.78 1.16
CA GLY A 34 0.99 11.99 1.96
C GLY A 34 1.31 11.73 3.42
N LEU A 35 0.70 10.70 4.01
CA LEU A 35 0.98 10.28 5.39
C LEU A 35 2.45 9.94 5.58
N PHE A 36 3.03 9.19 4.64
CA PHE A 36 4.43 8.78 4.68
C PHE A 36 5.40 9.95 4.50
N ALA A 37 5.06 10.92 3.66
CA ALA A 37 5.84 12.14 3.53
C ALA A 37 5.81 12.95 4.83
N VAL A 38 4.64 13.05 5.47
CA VAL A 38 4.49 13.70 6.78
C VAL A 38 5.32 12.99 7.85
N GLU A 39 5.25 11.67 7.92
CA GLU A 39 6.07 10.84 8.84
C GLU A 39 7.56 11.11 8.67
N ARG A 40 8.03 11.17 7.44
CA ARG A 40 9.46 11.32 7.15
C ARG A 40 9.99 12.73 7.43
N ILE A 41 9.14 13.74 7.33
CA ILE A 41 9.54 15.15 7.52
C ILE A 41 9.43 15.57 8.99
N TRP A 42 8.36 15.18 9.68
CA TRP A 42 8.12 15.58 11.07
C TRP A 42 8.54 14.52 12.11
N GLY A 43 8.79 13.28 11.69
CA GLY A 43 8.92 12.14 12.59
C GLY A 43 7.55 11.62 13.04
N TRP A 44 7.50 10.36 13.46
CA TRP A 44 6.30 9.75 14.00
C TRP A 44 6.24 10.00 15.51
N PRO A 45 5.15 10.58 16.03
CA PRO A 45 5.12 10.97 17.43
C PRO A 45 4.76 9.79 18.33
N ASP A 46 5.27 9.78 19.58
CA ASP A 46 5.22 8.62 20.48
C ASP A 46 3.79 8.09 20.76
N TRP A 47 2.78 8.96 20.72
CA TRP A 47 1.36 8.62 20.88
C TRP A 47 0.76 7.83 19.70
N LEU A 48 1.46 7.80 18.57
CA LEU A 48 1.08 7.10 17.35
C LEU A 48 1.96 5.86 17.13
N THR A 49 2.98 5.66 17.97
CA THR A 49 3.82 4.47 17.98
C THR A 49 3.04 3.32 18.64
N PRO A 50 2.79 2.21 17.93
CA PRO A 50 2.07 1.09 18.52
C PRO A 50 2.91 0.46 19.64
N GLU A 51 2.41 0.54 20.87
CA GLU A 51 3.08 0.08 22.10
C GLU A 51 3.32 -1.44 22.14
N ASN A 52 2.62 -2.19 21.28
CA ASN A 52 2.71 -3.64 21.16
C ASN A 52 3.31 -4.08 19.81
N ALA A 53 4.45 -3.52 19.42
CA ALA A 53 5.32 -4.14 18.42
C ALA A 53 5.96 -5.42 19.02
N ARG A 54 5.13 -6.41 19.39
CA ARG A 54 5.59 -7.68 19.94
C ARG A 54 6.48 -8.33 18.86
N PRO A 55 7.78 -8.53 19.10
CA PRO A 55 8.60 -9.25 18.14
C PRO A 55 7.99 -10.64 17.95
N PRO A 56 8.05 -11.21 16.73
CA PRO A 56 7.49 -12.54 16.49
C PRO A 56 8.14 -13.48 17.50
N SER A 57 7.30 -14.10 18.34
CA SER A 57 7.72 -15.20 19.19
C SER A 57 8.24 -16.27 18.24
N ARG A 58 9.56 -16.28 18.03
CA ARG A 58 10.25 -17.35 17.35
C ARG A 58 9.93 -18.57 18.18
N VAL A 59 8.98 -19.38 17.71
CA VAL A 59 8.68 -20.68 18.28
C VAL A 59 9.96 -21.47 18.07
N ALA A 60 10.82 -21.45 19.09
CA ALA A 60 12.00 -22.29 19.16
C ALA A 60 11.46 -23.71 19.21
N ARG A 61 11.65 -24.44 18.11
CA ARG A 61 11.38 -25.87 18.02
C ARG A 61 12.69 -26.61 18.19
#